data_AF-A0ABD0NW69-F1
#
_entry.id   AF-A0ABD0NW69-F1
#
_cell.length_a   1.000
_cell.length_b   1.000
_cell.length_c   1.000
_cell.angle_alpha   90.00
_cell.angle_beta   90.00
_cell.angle_gamma   90.00
#
_symmetry.space_group_name_H-M   'P 1'
#
loop_
_entity.id
_entity.type
_entity.pdbx_description
1 polymer ?
#
loop_
_entity_poly.entity_id
_entity_poly.type
_entity_poly.pdbx_seq_one_letter_code
_entity_poly.pdbx_strand_id
1 'polypeptide(L)' 'MSPDGCMILAHAFHGALHLWHCDSNQGEWRPSVVISGHFNAVQDLSWDPEGEFIITVGSDQTTRLFTPWTRKGCSE' A
#
# COMPACT_ATOMS: atom_id res chain seq x y z
N MET A 1 0.94 6.85 5.89
CA MET A 1 2.30 6.42 6.28
C MET A 1 2.13 5.12 7.03
N SER A 2 3.01 4.15 6.81
CA SER A 2 3.00 2.90 7.57
C SER A 2 3.30 3.14 9.07
N PRO A 3 2.92 2.21 9.95
CA PRO A 3 3.18 2.31 11.40
C PRO A 3 4.66 2.45 11.75
N ASP A 4 5.54 1.80 10.98
CA ASP A 4 7.00 1.84 11.16
C ASP A 4 7.65 3.13 10.59
N GLY A 5 6.89 3.98 9.89
CA GLY A 5 7.39 5.19 9.25
C GLY A 5 8.29 4.95 8.02
N CYS A 6 8.48 3.71 7.59
CA CYS A 6 9.36 3.36 6.47
C CYS A 6 8.66 3.41 5.11
N MET A 7 7.32 3.47 5.09
CA MET A 7 6.52 3.45 3.85
C MET A 7 5.54 4.62 3.77
N ILE A 8 5.41 5.16 2.56
CA ILE A 8 4.40 6.16 2.21
C ILE A 8 3.57 5.60 1.06
N LEU A 9 2.25 5.60 1.23
CA LEU A 9 1.29 5.27 0.18
C LEU A 9 0.45 6.51 -0.11
N ALA A 10 0.35 6.85 -1.39
CA ALA A 10 -0.52 7.93 -1.88
C ALA A 10 -1.44 7.39 -2.98
N HIS A 11 -2.55 8.08 -3.19
CA HIS A 11 -3.49 7.79 -4.27
C HIS A 11 -3.61 9.00 -5.21
N ALA A 12 -3.75 8.72 -6.51
CA ALA A 12 -3.99 9.72 -7.54
C ALA A 12 -5.49 9.93 -7.76
N PHE A 13 -5.84 11.04 -8.42
CA PHE A 13 -7.23 11.41 -8.73
C PHE A 13 -8.00 10.31 -9.47
N HIS A 14 -7.33 9.58 -10.38
CA HIS A 14 -7.93 8.49 -11.15
C HIS A 14 -7.81 7.11 -10.49
N GLY A 15 -7.48 7.05 -9.20
CA GLY A 15 -7.48 5.83 -8.42
C GLY A 15 -6.16 5.06 -8.41
N ALA A 16 -5.15 5.47 -9.20
CA ALA A 16 -3.82 4.88 -9.15
C ALA A 16 -3.20 5.03 -7.75
N LEU A 17 -2.45 4.01 -7.31
CA LEU A 17 -1.69 4.05 -6.06
C LEU A 17 -0.22 4.26 -6.36
N HIS A 18 0.49 4.90 -5.43
CA HIS A 18 1.94 5.11 -5.48
C HIS A 18 2.55 4.80 -4.12
N LEU A 19 3.57 3.95 -4.10
CA LEU A 19 4.26 3.51 -2.90
C LEU A 19 5.71 4.01 -2.93
N TRP A 20 6.18 4.51 -1.79
CA TRP A 20 7.59 4.81 -1.56
C TRP A 20 8.08 4.11 -0.31
N HIS A 21 9.33 3.67 -0.35
CA HIS A 21 10.04 3.08 0.78
C HIS A 21 11.24 3.96 1.13
N CYS A 22 11.47 4.20 2.42
CA CYS A 22 12.65 4.86 2.92
C CYS A 22 13.76 3.81 3.10
N ASP A 23 14.89 3.98 2.41
CA ASP A 23 16.07 3.18 2.67
C ASP A 23 16.73 3.70 3.96
N SER A 24 16.62 2.92 5.05
CA SER A 24 17.15 3.30 6.37
C SER A 24 18.65 3.54 6.37
N ASN A 25 19.40 2.98 5.42
CA ASN A 25 20.85 3.13 5.35
C ASN A 25 21.28 4.43 4.64
N GLN A 26 20.43 4.94 3.74
CA GLN A 26 20.76 6.09 2.89
C GLN A 26 19.89 7.32 3.17
N GLY A 27 18.79 7.17 3.92
CA GLY A 27 17.83 8.23 4.21
C GLY A 27 17.06 8.71 2.98
N GLU A 28 17.07 7.92 1.90
CA GLU A 28 16.44 8.26 0.62
C GLU A 28 15.09 7.55 0.47
N TRP A 29 14.11 8.28 -0.06
CA TRP A 29 12.82 7.71 -0.45
C TRP A 29 12.88 7.22 -1.90
N ARG A 30 12.54 5.95 -2.13
CA ARG A 30 12.52 5.34 -3.46
C ARG A 30 11.14 4.83 -3.81
N PRO A 31 10.68 5.01 -5.07
CA PRO A 31 9.44 4.42 -5.52
C PRO A 31 9.55 2.90 -5.47
N SER A 32 8.50 2.25 -4.99
CA SER A 32 8.38 0.80 -4.93
C SER A 32 7.22 0.33 -5.81
N VAL A 33 7.24 -0.95 -6.16
CA VAL A 33 6.14 -1.57 -6.90
C VAL A 33 4.91 -1.59 -6.00
N VAL A 34 3.79 -1.12 -6.55
CA VAL A 34 2.50 -1.12 -5.88
C VAL A 34 1.50 -1.87 -6.74
N ILE A 35 0.58 -2.55 -6.04
CA ILE A 35 -0.50 -3.31 -6.66
C ILE A 35 -1.46 -2.30 -7.30
N SER A 36 -2.09 -2.67 -8.42
CA SER A 36 -2.94 -1.75 -9.19
C SER A 36 -3.96 -1.03 -8.32
N GLY A 37 -4.19 0.25 -8.62
CA GLY A 37 -5.17 1.07 -7.91
C GLY A 37 -6.63 0.81 -8.30
N HIS A 38 -7.50 1.69 -7.82
CA HIS A 38 -8.92 1.74 -8.16
C HIS A 38 -9.14 2.29 -9.58
N PHE A 39 -10.30 2.01 -10.17
CA PHE A 39 -10.72 2.57 -11.47
C PHE A 39 -11.36 3.96 -11.37
N ASN A 40 -11.48 4.48 -10.14
CA ASN A 40 -12.03 5.80 -9.85
C ASN A 40 -11.41 6.34 -8.56
N ALA A 41 -11.76 7.56 -8.15
CA ALA A 41 -11.21 8.23 -6.97
C ALA A 41 -11.23 7.33 -5.72
N VAL A 42 -10.06 7.17 -5.10
CA VAL A 42 -9.91 6.59 -3.77
C VAL A 42 -10.48 7.58 -2.77
N GLN A 43 -11.38 7.10 -1.92
CA GLN A 43 -12.06 7.93 -0.92
C GLN A 43 -11.37 7.86 0.44
N ASP A 44 -10.82 6.68 0.78
CA ASP A 44 -10.12 6.49 2.05
C ASP A 44 -9.10 5.34 1.97
N LEU A 45 -8.15 5.36 2.90
CA LEU A 45 -7.05 4.41 3.01
C LEU A 45 -6.62 4.25 4.47
N SER A 46 -6.48 3.00 4.91
CA SER A 46 -5.96 2.67 6.24
C SER A 46 -4.91 1.58 6.18
N TRP A 47 -3.84 1.76 6.96
CA TRP A 47 -2.88 0.71 7.26
C TRP A 47 -3.42 -0.17 8.37
N ASP A 48 -3.09 -1.46 8.32
CA ASP A 48 -3.13 -2.33 9.49
C ASP A 48 -2.19 -1.76 10.59
N PRO A 49 -2.59 -1.76 11.88
CA PRO A 49 -1.76 -1.24 12.96
C PRO A 49 -0.41 -1.95 13.13
N GLU A 50 -0.33 -3.24 12.79
CA GLU A 50 0.88 -4.06 12.81
C GLU A 50 1.66 -3.97 11.47
N GLY A 51 1.08 -3.36 10.43
CA GLY A 51 1.71 -3.16 9.12
C GLY A 51 1.53 -4.33 8.15
N GLU A 52 0.69 -5.32 8.48
CA GLU A 52 0.55 -6.57 7.71
C GLU A 52 -0.22 -6.43 6.41
N PHE A 53 -1.11 -5.43 6.34
CA PHE A 53 -1.93 -5.17 5.17
C PHE A 53 -2.40 -3.72 5.09
N ILE A 54 -2.99 -3.38 3.95
CA ILE A 54 -3.58 -2.07 3.67
C ILE A 54 -4.98 -2.28 3.08
N ILE A 55 -5.93 -1.45 3.50
CA ILE A 55 -7.27 -1.43 2.94
C ILE A 55 -7.52 -0.08 2.27
N THR A 56 -8.11 -0.11 1.08
CA THR A 56 -8.57 1.07 0.35
C THR A 56 -10.02 0.92 -0.08
N VAL A 57 -10.73 2.05 -0.12
CA VAL A 57 -12.11 2.14 -0.63
C VAL A 57 -12.19 3.20 -1.70
N GLY A 58 -12.95 2.92 -2.76
CA GLY A 58 -13.03 3.80 -3.93
C GLY A 58 -14.45 4.01 -4.45
N SER A 59 -14.59 5.06 -5.26
CA SER A 59 -15.84 5.40 -5.95
C SER A 59 -16.18 4.42 -7.08
N ASP A 60 -15.28 3.47 -7.37
CA ASP A 60 -15.51 2.34 -8.27
C ASP A 60 -16.34 1.22 -7.62
N GLN A 61 -16.90 1.47 -6.43
CA GLN A 61 -17.72 0.53 -5.66
C GLN A 61 -16.95 -0.72 -5.22
N THR A 62 -15.63 -0.60 -5.08
CA THR A 62 -14.79 -1.69 -4.59
C THR A 62 -14.09 -1.33 -3.29
N THR A 63 -13.84 -2.35 -2.48
CA THR A 63 -12.88 -2.35 -1.38
C THR A 63 -11.73 -3.26 -1.78
N ARG A 64 -10.50 -2.83 -1.58
CA ARG A 64 -9.30 -3.61 -1.91
C ARG A 64 -8.47 -3.82 -0.67
N LEU A 65 -8.00 -5.06 -0.50
CA LEU A 65 -7.08 -5.48 0.55
C LEU A 65 -5.76 -5.85 -0.11
N PHE A 66 -4.67 -5.26 0.38
CA PHE A 66 -3.32 -5.51 -0.07
C PHE A 66 -2.52 -6.12 1.05
N THR A 67 -2.00 -7.32 0.84
CA THR A 67 -1.18 -8.05 1.81
C THR A 67 -0.14 -8.87 1.05
N PRO A 68 1.04 -9.16 1.64
CA PRO A 68 1.98 -10.09 1.05
C PRO A 68 1.33 -11.43 0.73
N TRP A 69 1.72 -12.03 -0.39
CA TRP A 69 1.24 -13.36 -0.71
C TRP A 69 1.88 -14.39 0.23
N THR A 70 1.11 -14.90 1.17
CA THR A 70 1.56 -15.96 2.08
C THR A 70 1.16 -17.33 1.54
N ARG A 71 2.12 -18.13 1.08
CA ARG A 71 1.89 -19.56 0.83
C ARG A 71 1.96 -20.30 2.16
N LYS A 72 0.83 -20.80 2.67
CA LYS A 72 0.88 -21.78 3.76
C LYS A 72 1.63 -23.02 3.26
N GLY A 73 2.83 -23.27 3.78
CA GLY A 73 3.58 -24.51 3.57
C GLY A 73 4.96 -24.41 2.89
N CYS A 74 5.51 -23.21 2.65
CA CYS A 74 6.93 -23.08 2.30
C CYS A 74 7.62 -22.29 3.41
N SER A 75 8.09 -23.02 4.43
CA SER A 75 9.16 -22.51 5.29
C SER A 75 10.42 -22.39 4.43
N GLU A 76 10.95 -21.18 4.30
CA GLU A 76 12.39 -20.99 4.09
C GLU A 76 13.04 -20.74 5.46
#